data_AF-A0A4Q2ZKP2-F1
#
_entry.id   AF-A0A4Q2ZKP2-F1
#
_cell.length_a   1.000
_cell.length_b   1.000
_cell.length_c   1.000
_cell.angle_alpha   90.00
_cell.angle_beta   90.00
_cell.angle_gamma   90.00
#
_symmetry.space_group_name_H-M   'P 1'
#
loop_
_entity.id
_entity.type
_entity.pdbx_description
1 polymer ?
#
loop_
_entity_poly.entity_id
_entity_poly.type
_entity_poly.pdbx_seq_one_letter_code
_entity_poly.pdbx_strand_id
1 'polypeptide(L)'
;MSDPEQIWRTAFRHPGRWDDVFPPLSMVELFEASANAHPQASLLDFMGRKYSYGETLDGARRVACGLKALGYGKGDRIGLFLPNVPHYVAAYYGILMLGATVVNFSPLYTADELASQVEDSGTRLLFTLSASALLPTALKVLEHSTLQRLVVGSVAGALPPAKSLFYRLFRGGEVTPRPHDARIQAFSQLIHNDGACDTPAIDPEQDLALIQYTGGTTGVPKGAMLSHQNLSANARQVARLDPHLGEQKDTILGVLPFFHVFANTCVLNRTVLTGGEITMLPRFNAKQALAELRRTRPQSLPGVPTMYQALLDAPGMQPGDFKSLVFCISGGAPLPLALKTQWEQVTGARVIEGYGLSESSGVVSTNPYEGLNKTGTIGQPLAGTRVRLVDESSSELLLSVTRGEADFGLTYIGVNDADIEFESLVSDPFVVACSRNHPFAKRRWVRWKDLEGEPYIALAQGSGNRLLLDQHLANSEHAPRWYCEVRHVPALVSLVESGAGVGVVPRLAMPLDAHSNLVSVPLREPSINRNLGIIRRRGRALGAAAQLFHDLLVASIKERSRP
;
A
#
# COMPACT_ATOMS: atom_id res chain seq x y z
N MET A 1 -17.08 26.43 0.07
CA MET A 1 -16.34 25.16 -0.07
C MET A 1 -16.96 24.17 0.89
N SER A 2 -17.44 23.03 0.40
CA SER A 2 -17.92 21.92 1.25
C SER A 2 -16.76 21.38 2.09
N ASP A 3 -17.00 21.06 3.36
CA ASP A 3 -16.06 20.29 4.19
C ASP A 3 -15.71 18.99 3.45
N PRO A 4 -14.47 18.79 2.96
CA PRO A 4 -14.10 17.61 2.18
C PRO A 4 -14.20 16.31 3.01
N GLU A 5 -14.28 16.43 4.33
CA GLU A 5 -14.42 15.31 5.26
C GLU A 5 -15.88 15.03 5.63
N GLN A 6 -16.83 15.87 5.17
CA GLN A 6 -18.26 15.71 5.46
C GLN A 6 -18.81 14.34 5.04
N ILE A 7 -18.31 13.78 3.94
CA ILE A 7 -18.73 12.46 3.45
C ILE A 7 -18.41 11.36 4.46
N TRP A 8 -17.31 11.47 5.20
CA TRP A 8 -16.91 10.46 6.17
C TRP A 8 -17.73 10.55 7.45
N ARG A 9 -18.25 11.75 7.79
CA ARG A 9 -19.16 11.92 8.93
C ARG A 9 -20.51 11.21 8.74
N THR A 10 -20.94 11.00 7.49
CA THR A 10 -22.27 10.44 7.18
C THR A 10 -22.21 9.07 6.50
N ALA A 11 -21.10 8.71 5.87
CA ALA A 11 -20.98 7.52 5.04
C ALA A 11 -19.79 6.60 5.40
N PHE A 12 -19.07 6.84 6.50
CA PHE A 12 -18.10 5.87 7.02
C PHE A 12 -18.82 4.63 7.55
N ARG A 13 -18.42 3.44 7.08
CA ARG A 13 -19.08 2.16 7.32
C ARG A 13 -18.22 1.13 8.02
N HIS A 14 -16.97 1.45 8.34
CA HIS A 14 -16.19 0.64 9.27
C HIS A 14 -16.68 0.87 10.71
N PRO A 15 -16.48 -0.08 11.63
CA PRO A 15 -16.77 0.13 13.04
C PRO A 15 -15.99 1.33 13.61
N GLY A 16 -16.60 2.05 14.56
CA GLY A 16 -16.02 3.25 15.18
C GLY A 16 -16.26 4.53 14.39
N ARG A 17 -15.41 5.54 14.61
CA ARG A 17 -15.51 6.84 13.91
C ARG A 17 -14.38 6.99 12.91
N TRP A 18 -14.65 7.67 11.80
CA TRP A 18 -13.62 7.93 10.78
C TRP A 18 -12.47 8.80 11.32
N ASP A 19 -12.74 9.65 12.31
CA ASP A 19 -11.81 10.57 12.97
C ASP A 19 -11.22 10.00 14.27
N ASP A 20 -11.30 8.68 14.49
CA ASP A 20 -10.68 8.05 15.65
C ASP A 20 -9.17 8.33 15.69
N VAL A 21 -8.71 8.70 16.88
CA VAL A 21 -7.30 8.98 17.17
C VAL A 21 -6.67 7.75 17.81
N PHE A 22 -5.44 7.43 17.39
CA PHE A 22 -4.65 6.33 17.91
C PHE A 22 -3.44 6.90 18.65
N PRO A 23 -3.47 6.99 20.00
CA PRO A 23 -2.35 7.55 20.76
C PRO A 23 -1.02 6.80 20.51
N PRO A 24 0.13 7.44 20.71
CA PRO A 24 1.44 6.81 20.64
C PRO A 24 1.49 5.51 21.43
N LEU A 25 1.88 4.42 20.78
CA LEU A 25 2.03 3.10 21.39
C LEU A 25 3.14 2.35 20.67
N SER A 26 4.13 1.86 21.40
CA SER A 26 5.19 1.05 20.79
C SER A 26 4.68 -0.36 20.45
N MET A 27 5.25 -0.98 19.42
CA MET A 27 5.01 -2.40 19.15
C MET A 27 5.41 -3.33 20.31
N VAL A 28 6.34 -2.90 21.17
CA VAL A 28 6.76 -3.65 22.36
C VAL A 28 5.66 -3.60 23.43
N GLU A 29 5.18 -2.40 23.78
CA GLU A 29 4.07 -2.25 24.72
C GLU A 29 2.81 -2.97 24.24
N LEU A 30 2.51 -2.90 22.93
CA LEU A 30 1.39 -3.63 22.32
C LEU A 30 1.52 -5.14 22.54
N PHE A 31 2.69 -5.71 22.29
CA PHE A 31 2.92 -7.14 22.47
C PHE A 31 2.92 -7.55 23.94
N GLU A 32 3.61 -6.80 24.80
CA GLU A 32 3.66 -7.10 26.23
C GLU A 32 2.28 -7.00 26.89
N ALA A 33 1.47 -6.01 26.53
CA ALA A 33 0.10 -5.88 27.05
C ALA A 33 -0.74 -7.12 26.72
N SER A 34 -0.72 -7.56 25.45
CA SER A 34 -1.44 -8.76 25.03
C SER A 34 -0.90 -10.03 25.68
N ALA A 35 0.43 -10.17 25.75
CA ALA A 35 1.04 -11.35 26.32
C ALA A 35 0.83 -11.48 27.84
N ASN A 36 0.78 -10.35 28.55
CA ASN A 36 0.44 -10.31 29.98
C ASN A 36 -1.05 -10.56 30.23
N ALA A 37 -1.93 -10.12 29.33
CA ALA A 37 -3.37 -10.38 29.41
C ALA A 37 -3.71 -11.85 29.11
N HIS A 38 -2.97 -12.50 28.21
CA HIS A 38 -3.27 -13.84 27.70
C HIS A 38 -2.09 -14.83 27.74
N PRO A 39 -1.34 -14.96 28.85
CA PRO A 39 -0.05 -15.65 28.87
C PRO A 39 -0.11 -17.13 28.48
N GLN A 40 -1.23 -17.80 28.75
CA GLN A 40 -1.44 -19.21 28.43
C GLN A 40 -2.17 -19.44 27.10
N ALA A 41 -2.69 -18.38 26.46
CA ALA A 41 -3.32 -18.51 25.16
C ALA A 41 -2.27 -18.81 24.10
N SER A 42 -2.63 -19.62 23.11
CA SER A 42 -1.76 -19.92 21.97
C SER A 42 -1.71 -18.73 21.02
N LEU A 43 -0.52 -18.17 20.80
CA LEU A 43 -0.26 -17.16 19.77
C LEU A 43 0.05 -17.82 18.43
N LEU A 44 0.88 -18.87 18.42
CA LEU A 44 1.31 -19.54 17.18
C LEU A 44 0.95 -21.02 17.22
N ASP A 45 0.35 -21.54 16.16
CA ASP A 45 0.30 -22.98 15.87
C ASP A 45 1.18 -23.25 14.64
N PHE A 46 2.40 -23.71 14.89
CA PHE A 46 3.37 -24.03 13.84
C PHE A 46 3.38 -25.53 13.58
N MET A 47 2.68 -25.95 12.53
CA MET A 47 2.59 -27.35 12.08
C MET A 47 2.18 -28.33 13.20
N GLY A 48 1.31 -27.88 14.12
CA GLY A 48 0.77 -28.64 15.25
C GLY A 48 1.51 -28.43 16.58
N ARG A 49 2.63 -27.69 16.62
CA ARG A 49 3.20 -27.22 17.90
C ARG A 49 2.63 -25.84 18.21
N LYS A 50 1.98 -25.73 19.36
CA LYS A 50 1.50 -24.44 19.88
C LYS A 50 2.59 -23.75 20.69
N TYR A 51 2.63 -22.42 20.56
CA TYR A 51 3.46 -21.52 21.35
C TYR A 51 2.53 -20.50 22.00
N SER A 52 2.58 -20.40 23.33
CA SER A 52 1.75 -19.43 24.04
C SER A 52 2.30 -18.01 23.87
N TYR A 53 1.47 -17.02 24.20
CA TYR A 53 1.94 -15.64 24.30
C TYR A 53 3.07 -15.50 25.32
N GLY A 54 2.96 -16.14 26.49
CA GLY A 54 3.99 -16.11 27.52
C GLY A 54 5.31 -16.74 27.06
N GLU A 55 5.26 -17.89 26.39
CA GLU A 55 6.44 -18.54 25.80
C GLU A 55 7.09 -17.68 24.71
N THR A 56 6.26 -17.02 23.89
CA THR A 56 6.75 -16.15 22.81
C THR A 56 7.38 -14.87 23.37
N LEU A 57 6.81 -14.29 24.44
CA LEU A 57 7.36 -13.14 25.14
C LEU A 57 8.70 -13.47 25.81
N ASP A 58 8.80 -14.60 26.51
CA ASP A 58 10.06 -15.09 27.07
C ASP A 58 11.12 -15.29 25.97
N GLY A 59 10.73 -15.91 24.85
CA GLY A 59 11.61 -16.06 23.69
C GLY A 59 12.10 -14.72 23.12
N ALA A 60 11.23 -13.72 23.01
CA ALA A 60 11.58 -12.38 22.53
C ALA A 60 12.54 -11.67 23.50
N ARG A 61 12.29 -11.73 24.81
CA ARG A 61 13.18 -11.18 25.85
C ARG A 61 14.56 -11.81 25.81
N ARG A 62 14.62 -13.14 25.67
CA ARG A 62 15.89 -13.86 25.53
C ARG A 62 16.66 -13.48 24.28
N VAL A 63 15.97 -13.22 23.16
CA VAL A 63 16.61 -12.67 21.95
C VAL A 63 17.17 -11.28 22.22
N ALA A 64 16.39 -10.38 22.83
CA ALA A 64 16.85 -9.04 23.17
C ALA A 64 18.12 -9.08 24.04
N CYS A 65 18.13 -9.88 25.10
CA CYS A 65 19.28 -10.02 25.98
C CYS A 65 20.48 -10.69 25.32
N GLY A 66 20.25 -11.68 24.47
CA GLY A 66 21.31 -12.30 23.67
C GLY A 66 21.96 -11.30 22.72
N LEU A 67 21.16 -10.48 22.04
CA LEU A 67 21.66 -9.43 21.14
C LEU A 67 22.40 -8.32 21.90
N LYS A 68 21.88 -7.90 23.06
CA LYS A 68 22.54 -6.94 23.95
C LYS A 68 23.91 -7.44 24.41
N ALA A 69 24.00 -8.72 24.80
CA ALA A 69 25.27 -9.34 25.20
C ALA A 69 26.29 -9.42 24.04
N LEU A 70 25.82 -9.42 22.79
CA LEU A 70 26.65 -9.31 21.59
C LEU A 70 27.03 -7.87 21.22
N GLY A 71 26.58 -6.88 22.01
CA GLY A 71 26.89 -5.47 21.82
C GLY A 71 25.95 -4.71 20.87
N TYR A 72 24.82 -5.29 20.49
CA TYR A 72 23.80 -4.59 19.71
C TYR A 72 22.85 -3.80 20.63
N GLY A 73 22.26 -2.73 20.11
CA GLY A 73 21.38 -1.86 20.89
C GLY A 73 20.51 -0.93 20.04
N LYS A 74 19.99 0.11 20.70
CA LYS A 74 19.19 1.15 20.06
C LYS A 74 19.94 1.78 18.90
N GLY A 75 19.29 1.87 17.75
CA GLY A 75 19.88 2.41 16.53
C GLY A 75 20.73 1.42 15.72
N ASP A 76 20.81 0.14 16.10
CA ASP A 76 21.26 -0.91 15.17
C ASP A 76 20.13 -1.37 14.23
N ARG A 77 20.50 -1.87 13.05
CA ARG A 77 19.58 -2.49 12.09
C ARG A 77 19.89 -3.97 11.99
N ILE A 78 18.88 -4.78 12.25
CA ILE A 78 19.00 -6.23 12.39
C ILE A 78 18.05 -6.92 11.43
N GLY A 79 18.62 -7.74 10.56
CA GLY A 79 17.95 -8.39 9.46
C GLY A 79 17.22 -9.67 9.83
N LEU A 80 16.06 -9.88 9.23
CA LEU A 80 15.32 -11.15 9.24
C LEU A 80 15.26 -11.72 7.81
N PHE A 81 16.09 -12.71 7.53
CA PHE A 81 16.03 -13.53 6.31
C PHE A 81 15.44 -14.89 6.67
N LEU A 82 14.15 -14.85 6.99
CA LEU A 82 13.39 -15.94 7.59
C LEU A 82 12.02 -16.10 6.91
N PRO A 83 11.56 -17.34 6.69
CA PRO A 83 10.17 -17.62 6.36
C PRO A 83 9.28 -17.48 7.60
N ASN A 84 8.00 -17.82 7.48
CA ASN A 84 7.11 -17.86 8.65
C ASN A 84 7.51 -19.02 9.59
N VAL A 85 8.22 -18.69 10.67
CA VAL A 85 8.61 -19.64 11.72
C VAL A 85 8.54 -18.98 13.09
N PRO A 86 8.42 -19.74 14.20
CA PRO A 86 8.43 -19.16 15.55
C PRO A 86 9.68 -18.32 15.85
N HIS A 87 10.82 -18.67 15.23
CA HIS A 87 12.06 -17.89 15.31
C HIS A 87 11.89 -16.46 14.77
N TYR A 88 11.09 -16.28 13.71
CA TYR A 88 10.79 -14.96 13.15
C TYR A 88 10.10 -14.10 14.21
N VAL A 89 9.06 -14.63 14.86
CA VAL A 89 8.25 -13.87 15.83
C VAL A 89 9.08 -13.51 17.06
N ALA A 90 9.85 -14.45 17.59
CA ALA A 90 10.76 -14.19 18.71
C ALA A 90 11.85 -13.16 18.34
N ALA A 91 12.44 -13.27 17.15
CA ALA A 91 13.46 -12.33 16.69
C ALA A 91 12.88 -10.94 16.41
N TYR A 92 11.73 -10.87 15.74
CA TYR A 92 11.02 -9.62 15.44
C TYR A 92 10.76 -8.81 16.70
N TYR A 93 10.07 -9.39 17.70
CA TYR A 93 9.80 -8.67 18.95
C TYR A 93 11.04 -8.47 19.81
N GLY A 94 12.01 -9.40 19.80
CA GLY A 94 13.26 -9.25 20.55
C GLY A 94 14.16 -8.12 20.03
N ILE A 95 14.23 -7.92 18.72
CA ILE A 95 14.93 -6.79 18.10
C ILE A 95 14.25 -5.46 18.49
N LEU A 96 12.92 -5.42 18.44
CA LEU A 96 12.15 -4.25 18.84
C LEU A 96 12.33 -3.94 20.33
N MET A 97 12.32 -4.95 21.21
CA MET A 97 12.60 -4.81 22.65
C MET A 97 14.01 -4.28 22.92
N LEU A 98 14.99 -4.60 22.07
CA LEU A 98 16.33 -4.04 22.16
C LEU A 98 16.39 -2.54 21.79
N GLY A 99 15.32 -1.98 21.23
CA GLY A 99 15.28 -0.64 20.62
C GLY A 99 15.95 -0.58 19.25
N ALA A 100 16.29 -1.74 18.67
CA ALA A 100 16.87 -1.86 17.34
C ALA A 100 15.78 -1.90 16.26
N THR A 101 16.16 -1.58 15.03
CA THR A 101 15.25 -1.59 13.88
C THR A 101 15.30 -2.94 13.18
N VAL A 102 14.14 -3.56 12.96
CA VAL A 102 14.01 -4.77 12.15
C VAL A 102 14.19 -4.41 10.67
N VAL A 103 14.93 -5.22 9.92
CA VAL A 103 14.98 -5.15 8.45
C VAL A 103 14.47 -6.46 7.88
N ASN A 104 13.36 -6.41 7.14
CA ASN A 104 12.76 -7.61 6.55
C ASN A 104 13.38 -7.90 5.18
N PHE A 105 13.84 -9.14 4.99
CA PHE A 105 14.34 -9.63 3.70
C PHE A 105 13.49 -10.80 3.19
N SER A 106 13.23 -10.81 1.89
CA SER A 106 12.55 -11.93 1.24
C SER A 106 13.47 -13.16 1.23
N PRO A 107 13.04 -14.33 1.75
CA PRO A 107 13.68 -15.63 1.61
C PRO A 107 13.88 -16.11 0.16
N LEU A 108 13.33 -15.37 -0.81
CA LEU A 108 13.45 -15.67 -2.25
C LEU A 108 14.56 -14.86 -2.93
N TYR A 109 15.20 -13.92 -2.22
CA TYR A 109 16.27 -13.12 -2.80
C TYR A 109 17.52 -13.95 -3.11
N THR A 110 18.18 -13.57 -4.20
CA THR A 110 19.53 -13.99 -4.53
C THR A 110 20.54 -13.36 -3.55
N ALA A 111 21.78 -13.86 -3.57
CA ALA A 111 22.83 -13.33 -2.71
C ALA A 111 23.13 -11.85 -3.04
N ASP A 112 23.13 -11.47 -4.31
CA ASP A 112 23.44 -10.10 -4.75
C ASP A 112 22.34 -9.11 -4.35
N GLU A 113 21.06 -9.50 -4.53
CA GLU A 113 19.92 -8.69 -4.09
C GLU A 113 19.92 -8.51 -2.57
N LEU A 114 20.17 -9.59 -1.81
CA LEU A 114 20.23 -9.53 -0.36
C LEU A 114 21.44 -8.70 0.12
N ALA A 115 22.61 -8.88 -0.47
CA ALA A 115 23.80 -8.10 -0.15
C ALA A 115 23.57 -6.61 -0.41
N SER A 116 23.00 -6.25 -1.57
CA SER A 116 22.69 -4.85 -1.89
C SER A 116 21.76 -4.21 -0.85
N GLN A 117 20.74 -4.93 -0.37
CA GLN A 117 19.86 -4.39 0.66
C GLN A 117 20.49 -4.39 2.06
N VAL A 118 21.39 -5.33 2.36
CA VAL A 118 22.19 -5.32 3.59
C VAL A 118 23.08 -4.08 3.65
N GLU A 119 23.74 -3.74 2.54
CA GLU A 119 24.55 -2.51 2.40
C GLU A 119 23.69 -1.26 2.58
N ASP A 120 22.60 -1.15 1.81
CA ASP A 120 21.70 0.01 1.82
C ASP A 120 21.06 0.24 3.20
N SER A 121 20.64 -0.82 3.88
CA SER A 121 20.09 -0.74 5.24
C SER A 121 21.16 -0.63 6.33
N GLY A 122 22.44 -0.82 6.03
CA GLY A 122 23.48 -0.93 7.07
C GLY A 122 23.20 -2.04 8.09
N THR A 123 22.64 -3.17 7.63
CA THR A 123 22.34 -4.33 8.47
C THR A 123 23.63 -5.02 8.90
N ARG A 124 23.83 -5.21 10.20
CA ARG A 124 25.07 -5.79 10.76
C ARG A 124 24.92 -7.23 11.24
N LEU A 125 23.71 -7.63 11.62
CA LEU A 125 23.36 -8.99 12.02
C LEU A 125 22.16 -9.48 11.24
N LEU A 126 22.19 -10.73 10.78
CA LEU A 126 21.11 -11.36 10.04
C LEU A 126 20.66 -12.67 10.70
N PHE A 127 19.38 -12.79 10.97
CA PHE A 127 18.75 -14.07 11.35
C PHE A 127 18.42 -14.89 10.12
N THR A 128 18.74 -16.18 10.14
CA THR A 128 18.35 -17.14 9.11
C THR A 128 18.14 -18.54 9.67
N LEU A 129 17.85 -19.54 8.83
CA LEU A 129 17.69 -20.94 9.21
C LEU A 129 18.76 -21.82 8.58
N SER A 130 19.08 -22.92 9.26
CA SER A 130 19.88 -24.04 8.78
C SER A 130 19.11 -24.85 7.73
N ALA A 131 18.69 -24.18 6.65
CA ALA A 131 17.90 -24.75 5.55
C ALA A 131 18.64 -24.51 4.23
N SER A 132 18.60 -25.50 3.34
CA SER A 132 19.31 -25.45 2.04
C SER A 132 18.87 -24.31 1.13
N ALA A 133 17.64 -23.85 1.27
CA ALA A 133 17.12 -22.70 0.54
C ALA A 133 17.63 -21.35 1.07
N LEU A 134 18.24 -21.29 2.26
CA LEU A 134 18.53 -20.02 2.96
C LEU A 134 19.99 -19.88 3.36
N LEU A 135 20.53 -20.85 4.11
CA LEU A 135 21.86 -20.72 4.69
C LEU A 135 22.96 -20.47 3.64
N PRO A 136 22.99 -21.15 2.48
CA PRO A 136 24.00 -20.88 1.45
C PRO A 136 23.98 -19.43 0.95
N THR A 137 22.80 -18.84 0.76
CA THR A 137 22.65 -17.44 0.35
C THR A 137 23.17 -16.51 1.45
N ALA A 138 22.76 -16.73 2.71
CA ALA A 138 23.20 -15.92 3.84
C ALA A 138 24.72 -16.00 4.08
N LEU A 139 25.35 -17.15 3.84
CA LEU A 139 26.81 -17.32 3.90
C LEU A 139 27.53 -16.48 2.85
N LYS A 140 27.05 -16.50 1.59
CA LYS A 140 27.61 -15.64 0.54
C LYS A 140 27.50 -14.16 0.88
N VAL A 141 26.36 -13.75 1.44
CA VAL A 141 26.18 -12.36 1.90
C VAL A 141 27.13 -12.03 3.05
N LEU A 142 27.33 -12.93 4.01
CA LEU A 142 28.32 -12.75 5.09
C LEU A 142 29.76 -12.60 4.57
N GLU A 143 30.09 -13.22 3.43
CA GLU A 143 31.43 -13.15 2.81
C GLU A 143 31.62 -11.91 1.92
N HIS A 144 30.55 -11.39 1.31
CA HIS A 144 30.62 -10.38 0.25
C HIS A 144 29.90 -9.07 0.55
N SER A 145 29.56 -8.80 1.82
CA SER A 145 28.94 -7.53 2.25
C SER A 145 29.49 -7.05 3.60
N THR A 146 28.99 -5.92 4.10
CA THR A 146 29.26 -5.38 5.42
C THR A 146 28.64 -6.18 6.57
N LEU A 147 27.93 -7.28 6.29
CA LEU A 147 27.32 -8.13 7.30
C LEU A 147 28.39 -8.73 8.23
N GLN A 148 28.18 -8.64 9.54
CA GLN A 148 29.19 -9.02 10.53
C GLN A 148 28.88 -10.35 11.22
N ARG A 149 27.59 -10.70 11.33
CA ARG A 149 27.15 -11.86 12.11
C ARG A 149 25.91 -12.53 11.53
N LEU A 150 25.87 -13.86 11.59
CA LEU A 150 24.68 -14.66 11.34
C LEU A 150 24.19 -15.31 12.64
N VAL A 151 22.88 -15.27 12.86
CA VAL A 151 22.21 -16.10 13.86
C VAL A 151 21.36 -17.14 13.14
N VAL A 152 21.69 -18.41 13.31
CA VAL A 152 21.11 -19.51 12.54
C VAL A 152 20.23 -20.39 13.42
N GLY A 153 18.93 -20.40 13.14
CA GLY A 153 17.93 -21.27 13.77
C GLY A 153 17.80 -22.63 13.09
N SER A 154 17.01 -23.52 13.69
CA SER A 154 16.70 -24.84 13.12
C SER A 154 15.20 -25.10 13.15
N VAL A 155 14.62 -25.45 12.00
CA VAL A 155 13.19 -25.81 11.88
C VAL A 155 12.85 -27.00 12.77
N ALA A 156 13.77 -27.97 12.89
CA ALA A 156 13.53 -29.15 13.72
C ALA A 156 13.30 -28.80 15.19
N GLY A 157 13.99 -27.78 15.72
CA GLY A 157 13.80 -27.30 17.09
C GLY A 157 12.43 -26.65 17.32
N ALA A 158 11.75 -26.23 16.24
CA ALA A 158 10.45 -25.58 16.29
C ALA A 158 9.25 -26.53 16.09
N LEU A 159 9.47 -27.81 15.78
CA LEU A 159 8.42 -28.81 15.54
C LEU A 159 8.03 -29.55 16.83
N PRO A 160 6.87 -30.24 16.85
CA PRO A 160 6.54 -31.21 17.91
C PRO A 160 7.64 -32.28 18.04
N PRO A 161 7.91 -32.83 19.24
CA PRO A 161 9.01 -33.79 19.45
C PRO A 161 9.01 -34.97 18.46
N ALA A 162 7.84 -35.57 18.19
CA ALA A 162 7.69 -36.68 17.25
C ALA A 162 8.00 -36.27 15.79
N LYS A 163 7.56 -35.08 15.35
CA LYS A 163 7.85 -34.56 14.00
C LYS A 163 9.28 -34.04 13.87
N SER A 164 9.88 -33.55 14.96
CA SER A 164 11.25 -33.08 15.03
C SER A 164 12.25 -34.21 14.80
N LEU A 165 11.98 -35.39 15.37
CA LEU A 165 12.78 -36.59 15.16
C LEU A 165 12.68 -37.08 13.71
N PHE A 166 11.46 -37.15 13.16
CA PHE A 166 11.24 -37.50 11.75
C PHE A 166 11.94 -36.54 10.79
N TYR A 167 11.84 -35.23 11.02
CA TYR A 167 12.49 -34.21 10.19
C TYR A 167 14.02 -34.37 10.20
N ARG A 168 14.62 -34.60 11.37
CA ARG A 168 16.07 -34.83 11.51
C ARG A 168 16.56 -36.11 10.82
N LEU A 169 15.77 -37.18 10.84
CA LEU A 169 16.14 -38.48 10.26
C LEU A 169 15.90 -38.58 8.75
N PHE A 170 14.82 -37.97 8.24
CA PHE A 170 14.36 -38.21 6.86
C PHE A 170 14.43 -36.99 5.93
N ARG A 171 14.70 -35.79 6.44
CA ARG A 171 14.88 -34.56 5.64
C ARG A 171 16.28 -33.96 5.75
N GLY A 172 17.29 -34.79 5.99
CA GLY A 172 18.69 -34.37 6.07
C GLY A 172 19.19 -33.58 4.85
N GLY A 173 18.68 -33.87 3.64
CA GLY A 173 19.00 -33.13 2.42
C GLY A 173 18.41 -31.72 2.33
N GLU A 174 17.46 -31.35 3.19
CA GLU A 174 16.90 -30.00 3.28
C GLU A 174 17.61 -29.14 4.36
N VAL A 175 18.52 -29.74 5.13
CA VAL A 175 19.25 -29.11 6.23
C VAL A 175 20.70 -28.91 5.82
N THR A 176 21.15 -27.66 5.82
CA THR A 176 22.58 -27.34 5.59
C THR A 176 23.28 -27.27 6.94
N PRO A 177 24.36 -28.05 7.17
CA PRO A 177 25.16 -27.93 8.38
C PRO A 177 25.73 -26.53 8.52
N ARG A 178 25.73 -26.01 9.75
CA ARG A 178 26.32 -24.71 10.04
C ARG A 178 27.85 -24.83 10.01
N PRO A 179 28.57 -23.95 9.29
CA PRO A 179 30.02 -23.98 9.30
C PRO A 179 30.57 -23.52 10.66
N HIS A 180 31.76 -23.99 10.99
CA HIS A 180 32.49 -23.54 12.18
C HIS A 180 33.17 -22.19 11.89
N ASP A 181 32.44 -21.10 12.12
CA ASP A 181 32.90 -19.71 11.97
C ASP A 181 32.43 -18.90 13.19
N ALA A 182 33.32 -18.10 13.79
CA ALA A 182 33.02 -17.27 14.98
C ALA A 182 31.97 -16.17 14.72
N ARG A 183 31.75 -15.81 13.45
CA ARG A 183 30.70 -14.88 13.00
C ARG A 183 29.33 -15.55 12.94
N ILE A 184 29.24 -16.88 13.10
CA ILE A 184 28.00 -17.64 12.97
C ILE A 184 27.63 -18.25 14.32
N GLN A 185 26.45 -17.92 14.82
CA GLN A 185 25.97 -18.38 16.12
C GLN A 185 24.65 -19.17 15.99
N ALA A 186 24.46 -20.15 16.86
CA ALA A 186 23.18 -20.86 16.97
C ALA A 186 22.11 -19.92 17.56
N PHE A 187 20.89 -19.94 17.03
CA PHE A 187 19.76 -19.27 17.69
C PHE A 187 19.57 -19.78 19.14
N SER A 188 19.72 -21.09 19.37
CA SER A 188 19.64 -21.68 20.70
C SER A 188 20.70 -21.18 21.68
N GLN A 189 21.89 -20.80 21.17
CA GLN A 189 22.95 -20.21 21.98
C GLN A 189 22.66 -18.74 22.28
N LEU A 190 22.08 -18.00 21.32
CA LEU A 190 21.68 -16.61 21.53
C LEU A 190 20.66 -16.49 22.67
N ILE A 191 19.67 -17.38 22.71
CA ILE A 191 18.59 -17.37 23.71
C ILE A 191 18.93 -18.10 25.02
N HIS A 192 20.16 -18.61 25.16
CA HIS A 192 20.63 -19.29 26.36
C HIS A 192 21.07 -18.26 27.43
N ASN A 193 20.09 -17.52 27.92
CA ASN A 193 20.18 -16.53 29.00
C ASN A 193 18.88 -16.59 29.82
N ASP A 194 18.66 -15.70 30.78
CA ASP A 194 17.44 -15.68 31.61
C ASP A 194 16.34 -14.73 31.08
N GLY A 195 16.60 -14.00 30.00
CA GLY A 195 15.70 -12.98 29.47
C GLY A 195 15.58 -11.74 30.35
N ALA A 196 16.44 -11.57 31.35
CA ALA A 196 16.37 -10.49 32.34
C ALA A 196 17.49 -9.44 32.09
N CYS A 197 17.31 -8.61 31.08
CA CYS A 197 18.20 -7.48 30.81
C CYS A 197 17.40 -6.19 30.64
N ASP A 198 18.02 -5.05 30.96
CA ASP A 198 17.37 -3.75 30.75
C ASP A 198 17.17 -3.48 29.26
N THR A 199 15.96 -3.09 28.88
CA THR A 199 15.60 -2.62 27.54
C THR A 199 15.47 -1.09 27.55
N PRO A 200 15.84 -0.40 26.45
CA PRO A 200 15.72 1.05 26.40
C PRO A 200 14.25 1.49 26.31
N ALA A 201 13.96 2.72 26.72
CA ALA A 201 12.69 3.36 26.39
C ALA A 201 12.58 3.58 24.87
N ILE A 202 11.40 3.27 24.34
CA ILE A 202 11.07 3.41 22.92
C ILE A 202 10.13 4.60 22.79
N ASP A 203 10.51 5.57 21.96
CA ASP A 203 9.63 6.64 21.50
C ASP A 203 8.83 6.10 20.31
N PRO A 204 7.50 5.88 20.44
CA PRO A 204 6.75 5.25 19.37
C PRO A 204 6.73 6.04 18.07
N GLU A 205 6.80 7.36 18.13
CA GLU A 205 6.64 8.23 16.96
C GLU A 205 7.98 8.48 16.25
N GLN A 206 9.09 8.47 16.99
CA GLN A 206 10.41 8.79 16.45
C GLN A 206 11.29 7.55 16.18
N ASP A 207 11.18 6.50 17.00
CA ASP A 207 12.01 5.32 16.83
C ASP A 207 11.50 4.43 15.68
N LEU A 208 12.43 4.00 14.82
CA LEU A 208 12.12 3.10 13.71
C LEU A 208 11.99 1.66 14.19
N ALA A 209 10.82 1.07 13.95
CA ALA A 209 10.55 -0.34 14.22
C ALA A 209 10.98 -1.23 13.05
N LEU A 210 10.65 -0.84 11.82
CA LEU A 210 10.78 -1.70 10.64
C LEU A 210 11.27 -0.92 9.42
N ILE A 211 12.27 -1.47 8.74
CA ILE A 211 12.60 -1.14 7.35
C ILE A 211 12.06 -2.27 6.48
N GLN A 212 11.11 -1.92 5.60
CA GLN A 212 10.44 -2.85 4.72
C GLN A 212 10.81 -2.58 3.26
N TYR A 213 11.61 -3.45 2.66
CA TYR A 213 11.97 -3.32 1.25
C TYR A 213 10.79 -3.64 0.33
N THR A 214 10.66 -2.84 -0.74
CA THR A 214 9.70 -3.02 -1.83
C THR A 214 10.40 -3.01 -3.19
N GLY A 215 9.84 -3.74 -4.16
CA GLY A 215 10.29 -3.66 -5.55
C GLY A 215 9.84 -2.35 -6.16
N GLY A 216 10.66 -1.30 -6.06
CA GLY A 216 10.34 0.02 -6.60
C GLY A 216 10.15 0.00 -8.12
N THR A 217 9.36 0.94 -8.66
CA THR A 217 9.08 1.10 -10.11
C THR A 217 10.31 1.50 -10.96
N THR A 218 11.45 1.75 -10.31
CA THR A 218 12.72 2.18 -10.90
C THR A 218 13.75 1.04 -11.01
N GLY A 219 13.41 -0.18 -10.59
CA GLY A 219 14.29 -1.34 -10.65
C GLY A 219 15.22 -1.50 -9.43
N VAL A 220 15.45 -0.43 -8.66
CA VAL A 220 16.18 -0.49 -7.39
C VAL A 220 15.18 -0.61 -6.24
N PRO A 221 15.27 -1.65 -5.37
CA PRO A 221 14.43 -1.77 -4.19
C PRO A 221 14.59 -0.58 -3.24
N LYS A 222 13.50 -0.15 -2.60
CA LYS A 222 13.51 0.95 -1.61
C LYS A 222 12.99 0.45 -0.26
N GLY A 223 13.65 0.86 0.83
CA GLY A 223 13.23 0.54 2.19
C GLY A 223 12.23 1.56 2.72
N ALA A 224 10.98 1.17 2.96
CA ALA A 224 10.03 1.99 3.70
C ALA A 224 10.40 1.97 5.19
N MET A 225 10.74 3.14 5.74
CA MET A 225 11.08 3.30 7.16
C MET A 225 9.81 3.56 7.97
N LEU A 226 9.46 2.63 8.86
CA LEU A 226 8.22 2.65 9.64
C LEU A 226 8.53 2.77 11.13
N SER A 227 7.97 3.81 11.76
CA SER A 227 8.03 3.97 13.22
C SER A 227 7.19 2.89 13.92
N HIS A 228 7.42 2.71 15.21
CA HIS A 228 6.56 1.84 16.02
C HIS A 228 5.09 2.28 15.97
N GLN A 229 4.83 3.59 15.99
CA GLN A 229 3.48 4.15 15.96
C GLN A 229 2.81 3.90 14.62
N ASN A 230 3.52 3.93 13.49
CA ASN A 230 2.91 3.60 12.20
C ASN A 230 2.38 2.16 12.19
N LEU A 231 3.18 1.20 12.67
CA LEU A 231 2.79 -0.21 12.75
C LEU A 231 1.67 -0.44 13.78
N SER A 232 1.79 0.13 14.98
CA SER A 232 0.82 -0.08 16.06
C SER A 232 -0.53 0.58 15.79
N ALA A 233 -0.54 1.77 15.17
CA ALA A 233 -1.77 2.41 14.72
C ALA A 233 -2.44 1.57 13.63
N ASN A 234 -1.69 1.08 12.63
CA ASN A 234 -2.28 0.28 11.56
C ASN A 234 -2.81 -1.07 12.07
N ALA A 235 -2.13 -1.72 13.02
CA ALA A 235 -2.64 -2.91 13.69
C ALA A 235 -3.97 -2.65 14.43
N ARG A 236 -4.09 -1.52 15.14
CA ARG A 236 -5.31 -1.10 15.84
C ARG A 236 -6.44 -0.74 14.87
N GLN A 237 -6.13 -0.05 13.77
CA GLN A 237 -7.10 0.25 12.70
C GLN A 237 -7.63 -1.04 12.06
N VAL A 238 -6.74 -1.98 11.73
CA VAL A 238 -7.11 -3.26 11.10
C VAL A 238 -7.91 -4.15 12.05
N ALA A 239 -7.55 -4.22 13.34
CA ALA A 239 -8.31 -4.99 14.30
C ALA A 239 -9.76 -4.48 14.45
N ARG A 240 -9.96 -3.15 14.42
CA ARG A 240 -11.30 -2.53 14.50
C ARG A 240 -12.19 -2.77 13.27
N LEU A 241 -11.66 -3.29 12.17
CA LEU A 241 -12.50 -3.64 11.01
C LEU A 241 -13.47 -4.77 11.31
N ASP A 242 -13.15 -5.63 12.28
CA ASP A 242 -14.03 -6.68 12.75
C ASP A 242 -15.11 -6.10 13.66
N PRO A 243 -16.40 -6.09 13.24
CA PRO A 243 -17.48 -5.58 14.07
C PRO A 243 -17.73 -6.43 15.33
N HIS A 244 -17.26 -7.68 15.34
CA HIS A 244 -17.41 -8.64 16.44
C HIS A 244 -16.12 -8.80 17.25
N LEU A 245 -15.22 -7.81 17.17
CA LEU A 245 -13.95 -7.81 17.87
C LEU A 245 -14.15 -8.08 19.37
N GLY A 246 -13.58 -9.19 19.85
CA GLY A 246 -13.65 -9.60 21.25
C GLY A 246 -14.83 -10.52 21.61
N GLU A 247 -15.78 -10.75 20.70
CA GLU A 247 -16.89 -11.69 20.93
C GLU A 247 -16.47 -13.15 20.72
N GLN A 248 -15.53 -13.38 19.79
CA GLN A 248 -15.02 -14.70 19.47
C GLN A 248 -13.49 -14.73 19.46
N LYS A 249 -12.93 -15.93 19.54
CA LYS A 249 -11.48 -16.12 19.47
C LYS A 249 -11.00 -15.83 18.05
N ASP A 250 -10.19 -14.77 17.90
CA ASP A 250 -9.51 -14.45 16.65
C ASP A 250 -8.55 -15.59 16.26
N THR A 251 -8.86 -16.29 15.18
CA THR A 251 -8.02 -17.37 14.64
C THR A 251 -7.80 -17.17 13.15
N ILE A 252 -6.54 -17.24 12.72
CA ILE A 252 -6.14 -16.86 11.37
C ILE A 252 -5.20 -17.88 10.74
N LEU A 253 -5.37 -18.13 9.44
CA LEU A 253 -4.40 -18.89 8.67
C LEU A 253 -3.29 -17.98 8.15
N GLY A 254 -2.11 -18.05 8.77
CA GLY A 254 -0.92 -17.30 8.41
C GLY A 254 -0.11 -17.95 7.29
N VAL A 255 -0.61 -17.85 6.06
CA VAL A 255 0.05 -18.34 4.83
C VAL A 255 0.78 -17.26 4.04
N LEU A 256 0.45 -15.98 4.28
CA LEU A 256 1.20 -14.87 3.72
C LEU A 256 2.53 -14.68 4.48
N PRO A 257 3.62 -14.33 3.80
CA PRO A 257 4.93 -14.17 4.42
C PRO A 257 5.01 -12.95 5.35
N PHE A 258 5.43 -13.12 6.60
CA PHE A 258 5.59 -12.06 7.60
C PHE A 258 6.60 -10.98 7.21
N PHE A 259 7.57 -11.31 6.35
CA PHE A 259 8.49 -10.33 5.80
C PHE A 259 7.82 -9.36 4.80
N HIS A 260 6.56 -9.56 4.44
CA HIS A 260 5.79 -8.66 3.60
C HIS A 260 4.80 -7.87 4.47
N VAL A 261 4.70 -6.55 4.26
CA VAL A 261 3.89 -5.65 5.11
C VAL A 261 2.44 -6.11 5.28
N PHE A 262 1.85 -6.68 4.23
CA PHE A 262 0.48 -7.21 4.28
C PHE A 262 0.32 -8.28 5.37
N ALA A 263 1.25 -9.24 5.47
CA ALA A 263 1.16 -10.25 6.53
C ALA A 263 1.64 -9.70 7.88
N ASN A 264 2.66 -8.83 7.88
CA ASN A 264 3.14 -8.17 9.09
C ASN A 264 1.98 -7.46 9.82
N THR A 265 1.16 -6.70 9.10
CA THR A 265 0.01 -6.01 9.69
C THR A 265 -1.20 -6.92 9.85
N CYS A 266 -1.71 -7.53 8.78
CA CYS A 266 -3.02 -8.19 8.77
C CYS A 266 -3.00 -9.60 9.36
N VAL A 267 -1.83 -10.21 9.55
CA VAL A 267 -1.70 -11.53 10.17
C VAL A 267 -1.01 -11.42 11.51
N LEU A 268 0.19 -10.84 11.59
CA LEU A 268 0.99 -10.84 12.80
C LEU A 268 0.52 -9.78 13.82
N ASN A 269 0.71 -8.50 13.51
CA ASN A 269 0.54 -7.41 14.49
C ASN A 269 -0.91 -7.30 14.96
N ARG A 270 -1.89 -7.40 14.05
CA ARG A 270 -3.30 -7.35 14.43
C ARG A 270 -3.70 -8.54 15.30
N THR A 271 -3.22 -9.76 15.03
CA THR A 271 -3.58 -10.94 15.86
C THR A 271 -2.89 -10.90 17.21
N VAL A 272 -1.66 -10.40 17.27
CA VAL A 272 -1.00 -10.14 18.55
C VAL A 272 -1.81 -9.13 19.37
N LEU A 273 -2.26 -8.02 18.76
CA LEU A 273 -3.10 -7.03 19.44
C LEU A 273 -4.40 -7.62 20.00
N THR A 274 -5.06 -8.51 19.25
CA THR A 274 -6.36 -9.09 19.64
C THR A 274 -6.26 -10.28 20.60
N GLY A 275 -5.06 -10.74 20.95
CA GLY A 275 -4.88 -11.95 21.75
C GLY A 275 -5.22 -13.26 20.99
N GLY A 276 -5.26 -13.20 19.65
CA GLY A 276 -5.65 -14.33 18.80
C GLY A 276 -4.54 -15.35 18.53
N GLU A 277 -4.86 -16.35 17.70
CA GLU A 277 -3.98 -17.48 17.33
C GLU A 277 -3.71 -17.51 15.81
N ILE A 278 -2.44 -17.64 15.44
CA ILE A 278 -1.98 -17.75 14.04
C ILE A 278 -1.63 -19.21 13.73
N THR A 279 -2.44 -19.87 12.90
CA THR A 279 -2.07 -21.15 12.27
C THR A 279 -1.06 -20.88 11.17
N MET A 280 0.20 -21.23 11.40
CA MET A 280 1.32 -20.75 10.60
C MET A 280 1.85 -21.83 9.66
N LEU A 281 2.04 -21.47 8.39
CA LEU A 281 2.80 -22.26 7.41
C LEU A 281 4.04 -21.47 6.94
N PRO A 282 5.23 -22.10 6.81
CA PRO A 282 6.45 -21.42 6.38
C PRO A 282 6.31 -20.66 5.06
N ARG A 283 5.51 -21.22 4.15
CA ARG A 283 5.14 -20.65 2.86
C ARG A 283 3.79 -21.21 2.43
N PHE A 284 3.12 -20.52 1.53
CA PHE A 284 1.89 -21.03 0.96
C PHE A 284 2.12 -22.33 0.17
N ASN A 285 1.29 -23.32 0.46
CA ASN A 285 1.10 -24.53 -0.32
C ASN A 285 -0.36 -24.94 -0.18
N ALA A 286 -1.11 -25.00 -1.29
CA ALA A 286 -2.57 -25.17 -1.23
C ALA A 286 -3.01 -26.45 -0.50
N LYS A 287 -2.32 -27.58 -0.74
CA LYS A 287 -2.62 -28.85 -0.05
C LYS A 287 -2.40 -28.75 1.46
N GLN A 288 -1.30 -28.14 1.89
CA GLN A 288 -1.03 -27.94 3.33
C GLN A 288 -2.02 -26.94 3.94
N ALA A 289 -2.33 -25.85 3.23
CA ALA A 289 -3.31 -24.87 3.68
C ALA A 289 -4.70 -25.50 3.87
N LEU A 290 -5.16 -26.36 2.94
CA LEU A 290 -6.41 -27.13 3.11
C LEU A 290 -6.36 -28.07 4.33
N ALA A 291 -5.23 -28.74 4.56
CA ALA A 291 -5.07 -29.60 5.74
C ALA A 291 -5.16 -28.79 7.05
N GLU A 292 -4.56 -27.60 7.08
CA GLU A 292 -4.62 -26.70 8.22
C GLU A 292 -6.00 -26.04 8.41
N LEU A 293 -6.71 -25.71 7.32
CA LEU A 293 -8.11 -25.26 7.36
C LEU A 293 -9.00 -26.31 8.04
N ARG A 294 -8.87 -27.58 7.65
CA ARG A 294 -9.62 -28.69 8.25
C ARG A 294 -9.26 -28.89 9.72
N ARG A 295 -7.98 -28.81 10.06
CA ARG A 295 -7.47 -29.09 11.41
C ARG A 295 -7.80 -27.99 12.41
N THR A 296 -7.57 -26.74 12.02
CA THR A 296 -7.62 -25.59 12.93
C THR A 296 -8.88 -24.76 12.80
N ARG A 297 -9.62 -24.92 11.69
CA ARG A 297 -10.87 -24.19 11.42
C ARG A 297 -10.74 -22.68 11.71
N PRO A 298 -9.76 -21.99 11.11
CA PRO A 298 -9.55 -20.57 11.37
C PRO A 298 -10.75 -19.76 10.87
N GLN A 299 -10.94 -18.57 11.44
CA GLN A 299 -12.00 -17.64 11.08
C GLN A 299 -11.61 -16.69 9.94
N SER A 300 -10.30 -16.40 9.81
CA SER A 300 -9.80 -15.47 8.80
C SER A 300 -8.75 -16.11 7.89
N LEU A 301 -8.80 -15.74 6.60
CA LEU A 301 -7.80 -16.11 5.60
C LEU A 301 -7.43 -14.89 4.75
N PRO A 302 -6.38 -14.15 5.14
CA PRO A 302 -5.76 -13.19 4.24
C PRO A 302 -4.94 -13.91 3.16
N GLY A 303 -5.05 -13.43 1.92
CA GLY A 303 -4.33 -14.00 0.79
C GLY A 303 -4.22 -13.02 -0.38
N VAL A 304 -3.41 -13.40 -1.36
CA VAL A 304 -3.42 -12.74 -2.68
C VAL A 304 -4.33 -13.53 -3.64
N PRO A 305 -4.84 -12.92 -4.73
CA PRO A 305 -5.74 -13.59 -5.68
C PRO A 305 -5.26 -14.98 -6.15
N THR A 306 -3.96 -15.12 -6.45
CA THR A 306 -3.38 -16.40 -6.91
C THR A 306 -3.47 -17.52 -5.87
N MET A 307 -3.51 -17.21 -4.57
CA MET A 307 -3.68 -18.20 -3.50
C MET A 307 -5.11 -18.71 -3.44
N TYR A 308 -6.10 -17.83 -3.60
CA TYR A 308 -7.51 -18.22 -3.66
C TYR A 308 -7.78 -19.12 -4.86
N GLN A 309 -7.24 -18.77 -6.03
CA GLN A 309 -7.32 -19.62 -7.22
C GLN A 309 -6.67 -20.99 -6.96
N ALA A 310 -5.45 -21.02 -6.43
CA ALA A 310 -4.74 -22.26 -6.14
C ALA A 310 -5.46 -23.15 -5.10
N LEU A 311 -6.21 -22.57 -4.16
CA LEU A 311 -7.04 -23.31 -3.21
C LEU A 311 -8.27 -23.92 -3.89
N LEU A 312 -8.92 -23.20 -4.81
CA LEU A 312 -10.05 -23.73 -5.59
C LEU A 312 -9.61 -24.89 -6.50
N ASP A 313 -8.41 -24.77 -7.09
CA ASP A 313 -7.85 -25.77 -8.01
C ASP A 313 -7.18 -26.95 -7.29
N ALA A 314 -7.05 -26.89 -5.95
CA ALA A 314 -6.29 -27.87 -5.19
C ALA A 314 -6.96 -29.26 -5.22
N PRO A 315 -6.21 -30.33 -5.53
CA PRO A 315 -6.75 -31.68 -5.51
C PRO A 315 -7.35 -32.06 -4.15
N GLY A 316 -8.60 -32.53 -4.16
CA GLY A 316 -9.30 -32.93 -2.94
C GLY A 316 -9.82 -31.76 -2.10
N MET A 317 -9.85 -30.53 -2.63
CA MET A 317 -10.61 -29.42 -2.04
C MET A 317 -12.09 -29.80 -1.91
N GLN A 318 -12.70 -29.44 -0.79
CA GLN A 318 -14.14 -29.56 -0.57
C GLN A 318 -14.71 -28.22 -0.10
N PRO A 319 -15.90 -27.80 -0.59
CA PRO A 319 -16.58 -26.59 -0.10
C PRO A 319 -16.64 -26.47 1.43
N GLY A 320 -16.86 -27.60 2.13
CA GLY A 320 -16.94 -27.64 3.59
C GLY A 320 -15.65 -27.30 4.33
N ASP A 321 -14.49 -27.31 3.66
CA ASP A 321 -13.19 -26.95 4.23
C ASP A 321 -13.13 -25.49 4.70
N PHE A 322 -13.93 -24.64 4.06
CA PHE A 322 -13.92 -23.19 4.25
C PHE A 322 -15.04 -22.69 5.17
N LYS A 323 -15.90 -23.58 5.68
CA LYS A 323 -17.10 -23.21 6.45
C LYS A 323 -16.81 -22.41 7.73
N SER A 324 -15.58 -22.51 8.27
CA SER A 324 -15.19 -21.70 9.43
C SER A 324 -14.77 -20.28 9.07
N LEU A 325 -14.44 -20.00 7.81
CA LEU A 325 -13.97 -18.70 7.37
C LEU A 325 -15.14 -17.71 7.35
N VAL A 326 -15.00 -16.66 8.15
CA VAL A 326 -15.92 -15.52 8.20
C VAL A 326 -15.42 -14.43 7.26
N PHE A 327 -14.10 -14.18 7.28
CA PHE A 327 -13.47 -13.11 6.50
C PHE A 327 -12.28 -13.63 5.68
N CYS A 328 -12.42 -13.63 4.36
CA CYS A 328 -11.29 -13.74 3.44
C CYS A 328 -10.86 -12.33 3.03
N ILE A 329 -9.57 -12.01 3.13
CA ILE A 329 -9.06 -10.67 2.80
C ILE A 329 -8.11 -10.77 1.61
N SER A 330 -8.48 -10.14 0.50
CA SER A 330 -7.67 -10.07 -0.71
C SER A 330 -7.00 -8.71 -0.85
N GLY A 331 -5.68 -8.72 -1.01
CA GLY A 331 -4.87 -7.52 -1.19
C GLY A 331 -3.58 -7.81 -1.97
N GLY A 332 -2.75 -6.78 -2.15
CA GLY A 332 -1.45 -6.89 -2.85
C GLY A 332 -1.53 -7.01 -4.37
N ALA A 333 -2.69 -7.34 -4.93
CA ALA A 333 -2.97 -7.30 -6.37
C ALA A 333 -4.48 -7.11 -6.62
N PRO A 334 -4.90 -6.60 -7.78
CA PRO A 334 -6.32 -6.53 -8.15
C PRO A 334 -6.98 -7.91 -8.09
N LEU A 335 -8.15 -8.02 -7.45
CA LEU A 335 -8.93 -9.25 -7.39
C LEU A 335 -9.83 -9.38 -8.62
N PRO A 336 -9.67 -10.40 -9.47
CA PRO A 336 -10.56 -10.61 -10.60
C PRO A 336 -12.00 -10.89 -10.15
N LEU A 337 -12.97 -10.21 -10.74
CA LEU A 337 -14.40 -10.40 -10.44
C LEU A 337 -14.84 -11.87 -10.57
N ALA A 338 -14.39 -12.56 -11.62
CA ALA A 338 -14.70 -13.97 -11.84
C ALA A 338 -14.22 -14.86 -10.69
N LEU A 339 -13.01 -14.62 -10.19
CA LEU A 339 -12.44 -15.36 -9.06
C LEU A 339 -13.23 -15.09 -7.77
N LYS A 340 -13.57 -13.82 -7.48
CA LYS A 340 -14.39 -13.48 -6.31
C LYS A 340 -15.73 -14.21 -6.33
N THR A 341 -16.45 -14.11 -7.45
CA THR A 341 -17.75 -14.75 -7.63
C THR A 341 -17.66 -16.26 -7.47
N GLN A 342 -16.67 -16.90 -8.09
CA GLN A 342 -16.47 -18.34 -7.96
C GLN A 342 -16.14 -18.74 -6.52
N TRP A 343 -15.24 -18.01 -5.86
CA TRP A 343 -14.87 -18.28 -4.47
C TRP A 343 -16.09 -18.21 -3.54
N GLU A 344 -16.87 -17.13 -3.61
CA GLU A 344 -18.03 -16.93 -2.74
C GLU A 344 -19.13 -17.97 -3.02
N GLN A 345 -19.35 -18.35 -4.29
CA GLN A 345 -20.30 -19.41 -4.66
C GLN A 345 -19.88 -20.80 -4.17
N VAL A 346 -18.60 -21.16 -4.30
CA VAL A 346 -18.09 -22.48 -3.94
C VAL A 346 -17.93 -22.63 -2.43
N THR A 347 -17.42 -21.60 -1.75
CA THR A 347 -17.00 -21.70 -0.35
C THR A 347 -18.01 -21.11 0.63
N GLY A 348 -18.89 -20.20 0.17
CA GLY A 348 -19.75 -19.39 1.01
C GLY A 348 -19.03 -18.30 1.81
N ALA A 349 -17.70 -18.26 1.79
CA ALA A 349 -16.90 -17.28 2.52
C ALA A 349 -16.74 -15.99 1.72
N ARG A 350 -17.03 -14.84 2.34
CA ARG A 350 -16.94 -13.52 1.70
C ARG A 350 -15.49 -13.11 1.49
N VAL A 351 -15.20 -12.52 0.34
CA VAL A 351 -13.87 -11.93 0.06
C VAL A 351 -13.95 -10.42 0.12
N ILE A 352 -13.13 -9.83 0.98
CA ILE A 352 -13.03 -8.40 1.23
C ILE A 352 -11.77 -7.89 0.52
N GLU A 353 -11.97 -6.96 -0.41
CA GLU A 353 -10.89 -6.30 -1.14
C GLU A 353 -10.34 -5.11 -0.34
N GLY A 354 -9.02 -5.02 -0.24
CA GLY A 354 -8.31 -3.92 0.40
C GLY A 354 -7.10 -3.45 -0.38
N TYR A 355 -6.68 -2.22 -0.09
CA TYR A 355 -5.51 -1.58 -0.67
C TYR A 355 -4.54 -1.12 0.41
N GLY A 356 -3.27 -1.21 0.07
CA GLY A 356 -2.20 -0.96 0.99
C GLY A 356 -0.84 -0.93 0.31
N LEU A 357 0.12 -0.31 0.98
CA LEU A 357 1.51 -0.18 0.54
C LEU A 357 2.43 -0.14 1.76
N SER A 358 3.68 -0.56 1.59
CA SER A 358 4.65 -0.64 2.69
C SER A 358 4.88 0.72 3.34
N GLU A 359 4.90 1.79 2.55
CA GLU A 359 5.06 3.18 2.96
C GLU A 359 3.94 3.67 3.89
N SER A 360 2.81 2.96 3.93
CA SER A 360 1.66 3.24 4.79
C SER A 360 1.51 2.25 5.96
N SER A 361 2.54 1.44 6.22
CA SER A 361 2.49 0.35 7.22
C SER A 361 1.49 -0.76 6.93
N GLY A 362 1.11 -0.94 5.67
CA GLY A 362 0.18 -1.98 5.28
C GLY A 362 -1.09 -1.38 4.71
N VAL A 363 -2.18 -1.38 5.47
CA VAL A 363 -3.53 -1.16 4.94
C VAL A 363 -3.91 0.32 4.98
N VAL A 364 -4.36 0.87 3.84
CA VAL A 364 -4.86 2.24 3.72
C VAL A 364 -6.38 2.27 3.67
N SER A 365 -6.98 1.36 2.91
CA SER A 365 -8.42 1.30 2.69
C SER A 365 -8.88 -0.13 2.47
N THR A 366 -10.13 -0.42 2.79
CA THR A 366 -10.74 -1.73 2.56
C THR A 366 -12.25 -1.63 2.50
N ASN A 367 -12.90 -2.61 1.88
CA ASN A 367 -14.35 -2.73 1.99
C ASN A 367 -14.73 -3.09 3.44
N PRO A 368 -15.85 -2.55 3.96
CA PRO A 368 -16.39 -2.96 5.27
C PRO A 368 -16.60 -4.47 5.35
N TYR A 369 -16.29 -5.05 6.52
CA TYR A 369 -16.48 -6.48 6.77
C TYR A 369 -17.98 -6.83 6.81
N GLU A 370 -18.83 -5.89 7.24
CA GLU A 370 -20.28 -5.97 7.17
C GLU A 370 -20.87 -4.81 6.37
N GLY A 371 -22.01 -5.06 5.70
CA GLY A 371 -22.64 -4.09 4.82
C GLY A 371 -22.08 -4.12 3.39
N LEU A 372 -21.95 -2.93 2.77
CA LEU A 372 -21.63 -2.79 1.35
C LEU A 372 -20.17 -3.18 1.06
N ASN A 373 -19.98 -4.40 0.58
CA ASN A 373 -18.73 -4.87 -0.04
C ASN A 373 -18.80 -4.61 -1.55
N LYS A 374 -18.32 -3.43 -1.98
CA LYS A 374 -18.41 -3.00 -3.37
C LYS A 374 -17.27 -3.62 -4.18
N THR A 375 -17.59 -4.65 -4.95
CA THR A 375 -16.62 -5.38 -5.77
C THR A 375 -15.87 -4.48 -6.76
N GLY A 376 -14.58 -4.75 -6.94
CA GLY A 376 -13.73 -3.98 -7.85
C GLY A 376 -13.33 -2.62 -7.30
N THR A 377 -13.42 -2.43 -5.98
CA THR A 377 -13.01 -1.19 -5.32
C THR A 377 -12.07 -1.49 -4.16
N ILE A 378 -11.23 -0.50 -3.83
CA ILE A 378 -10.33 -0.53 -2.68
C ILE A 378 -11.02 -0.16 -1.36
N GLY A 379 -12.35 0.03 -1.39
CA GLY A 379 -13.20 0.35 -0.25
C GLY A 379 -12.97 1.74 0.35
N GLN A 380 -13.25 1.86 1.65
CA GLN A 380 -13.15 3.12 2.40
C GLN A 380 -11.81 3.20 3.13
N PRO A 381 -11.22 4.40 3.29
CA PRO A 381 -10.04 4.59 4.14
C PRO A 381 -10.25 4.03 5.54
N LEU A 382 -9.17 3.60 6.20
CA LEU A 382 -9.22 3.26 7.62
C LEU A 382 -9.46 4.52 8.47
N ALA A 383 -9.95 4.33 9.70
CA ALA A 383 -10.14 5.44 10.63
C ALA A 383 -8.82 6.17 10.90
N GLY A 384 -8.83 7.51 10.87
CA GLY A 384 -7.64 8.35 11.00
C GLY A 384 -6.79 8.45 9.72
N THR A 385 -7.18 7.80 8.62
CA THR A 385 -6.46 7.82 7.35
C THR A 385 -7.13 8.78 6.35
N ARG A 386 -6.36 9.77 5.89
CA ARG A 386 -6.81 10.72 4.86
C ARG A 386 -6.30 10.31 3.49
N VAL A 387 -7.21 10.14 2.54
CA VAL A 387 -6.89 9.97 1.13
C VAL A 387 -7.25 11.24 0.41
N ARG A 388 -6.26 11.84 -0.27
CA ARG A 388 -6.45 13.04 -1.09
C ARG A 388 -6.21 12.67 -2.54
N LEU A 389 -7.21 12.91 -3.39
CA LEU A 389 -7.02 12.96 -4.83
C LEU A 389 -6.56 14.38 -5.17
N VAL A 390 -5.41 14.50 -5.81
CA VAL A 390 -4.80 15.80 -6.12
C VAL A 390 -4.86 16.02 -7.61
N ASP A 391 -5.36 17.19 -8.00
CA ASP A 391 -5.22 17.73 -9.35
C ASP A 391 -3.99 18.64 -9.35
N GLU A 392 -2.91 18.20 -9.99
CA GLU A 392 -1.65 18.93 -10.08
C GLU A 392 -1.56 19.69 -11.41
N SER A 393 -0.65 20.67 -11.48
CA SER A 393 -0.47 21.40 -12.74
C SER A 393 -0.10 20.46 -13.89
N SER A 394 -0.53 20.78 -15.11
CA SER A 394 -0.19 20.00 -16.30
C SER A 394 1.32 19.75 -16.46
N SER A 395 2.16 20.69 -15.99
CA SER A 395 3.62 20.59 -15.96
C SER A 395 4.13 19.58 -14.94
N GLU A 396 3.60 19.60 -13.72
CA GLU A 396 3.94 18.61 -12.68
C GLU A 396 3.52 17.20 -13.10
N LEU A 397 2.31 17.05 -13.66
CA LEU A 397 1.83 15.78 -14.21
C LEU A 397 2.76 15.25 -15.31
N LEU A 398 3.18 16.11 -16.24
CA LEU A 398 4.14 15.74 -17.27
C LEU A 398 5.46 15.26 -16.64
N LEU A 399 6.00 16.00 -15.67
CA LEU A 399 7.23 15.63 -14.98
C LEU A 399 7.12 14.29 -14.24
N SER A 400 6.03 14.03 -13.51
CA SER A 400 5.81 12.76 -12.82
C SER A 400 5.76 11.58 -13.79
N VAL A 401 5.10 11.73 -14.94
CA VAL A 401 5.08 10.69 -15.97
C VAL A 401 6.47 10.51 -16.59
N THR A 402 7.18 11.59 -16.96
CA THR A 402 8.53 11.52 -17.53
C THR A 402 9.53 10.86 -16.55
N ARG A 403 9.43 11.17 -15.25
CA ARG A 403 10.25 10.57 -14.18
C ARG A 403 9.85 9.12 -13.84
N GLY A 404 8.70 8.65 -14.32
CA GLY A 404 8.19 7.31 -14.02
C GLY A 404 7.64 7.17 -12.60
N GLU A 405 7.23 8.29 -11.99
CA GLU A 405 6.50 8.34 -10.71
C GLU A 405 5.01 8.01 -10.92
N ALA A 406 4.50 8.23 -12.14
CA ALA A 406 3.17 7.83 -12.58
C ALA A 406 3.26 7.00 -13.86
N ASP A 407 2.39 5.98 -13.99
CA ASP A 407 2.33 5.13 -15.20
C ASP A 407 1.82 5.90 -16.43
N PHE A 408 0.84 6.78 -16.22
CA PHE A 408 0.31 7.70 -17.23
C PHE A 408 -0.33 8.93 -16.55
N GLY A 409 -0.65 9.96 -17.32
CA GLY A 409 -1.32 11.18 -16.84
C GLY A 409 -2.34 11.69 -17.84
N LEU A 410 -3.33 12.46 -17.38
CA LEU A 410 -4.31 13.14 -18.23
C LEU A 410 -3.97 14.64 -18.28
N THR A 411 -3.61 15.15 -19.46
CA THR A 411 -3.15 16.54 -19.60
C THR A 411 -3.38 17.05 -21.02
N TYR A 412 -3.09 18.33 -21.27
CA TYR A 412 -3.16 18.94 -22.60
C TYR A 412 -1.79 19.43 -23.11
N ILE A 413 -0.71 19.10 -22.39
CA ILE A 413 0.67 19.40 -22.77
C ILE A 413 1.48 18.10 -22.96
N GLY A 414 2.69 18.18 -23.49
CA GLY A 414 3.57 17.01 -23.71
C GLY A 414 3.41 16.37 -25.09
N VAL A 415 2.60 16.94 -25.99
CA VAL A 415 2.41 16.48 -27.38
C VAL A 415 3.73 16.44 -28.16
N ASN A 416 4.64 17.37 -27.85
CA ASN A 416 5.94 17.52 -28.54
C ASN A 416 7.12 16.97 -27.73
N ASP A 417 6.88 16.30 -26.61
CA ASP A 417 7.96 15.75 -25.78
C ASP A 417 8.48 14.44 -26.40
N ALA A 418 9.81 14.30 -26.47
CA ALA A 418 10.45 13.18 -27.16
C ALA A 418 10.23 11.83 -26.44
N ASP A 419 10.11 11.86 -25.11
CA ASP A 419 10.01 10.68 -24.27
C ASP A 419 8.56 10.27 -23.98
N ILE A 420 7.60 11.05 -24.45
CA ILE A 420 6.18 10.89 -24.17
C ILE A 420 5.42 10.49 -25.44
N GLU A 421 4.47 9.59 -25.27
CA GLU A 421 3.38 9.35 -26.21
C GLU A 421 2.13 10.07 -25.71
N PHE A 422 1.49 10.83 -26.59
CA PHE A 422 0.26 11.55 -26.30
C PHE A 422 -0.90 10.94 -27.11
N GLU A 423 -1.87 10.34 -26.42
CA GLU A 423 -3.12 9.87 -27.02
C GLU A 423 -4.22 10.92 -26.78
N SER A 424 -4.62 11.62 -27.85
CA SER A 424 -5.68 12.62 -27.77
C SER A 424 -7.04 11.96 -27.48
N LEU A 425 -7.75 12.47 -26.46
CA LEU A 425 -9.06 11.97 -26.05
C LEU A 425 -10.19 12.94 -26.40
N VAL A 426 -10.04 14.22 -26.06
CA VAL A 426 -11.10 15.23 -26.17
C VAL A 426 -10.51 16.53 -26.71
N SER A 427 -11.14 17.09 -27.74
CA SER A 427 -10.88 18.46 -28.19
C SER A 427 -11.82 19.41 -27.44
N ASP A 428 -11.27 20.22 -26.54
CA ASP A 428 -12.01 21.17 -25.71
C ASP A 428 -11.86 22.60 -26.28
N PRO A 429 -12.92 23.20 -26.84
CA PRO A 429 -12.86 24.54 -27.41
C PRO A 429 -12.75 25.60 -26.34
N PHE A 430 -12.04 26.69 -26.64
CA PHE A 430 -12.10 27.91 -25.86
C PHE A 430 -13.40 28.67 -26.17
N VAL A 431 -14.03 29.19 -25.12
CA VAL A 431 -15.29 29.93 -25.15
C VAL A 431 -15.17 31.21 -24.36
N VAL A 432 -16.03 32.18 -24.66
CA VAL A 432 -16.16 33.40 -23.85
C VAL A 432 -17.08 33.10 -22.68
N ALA A 433 -16.54 33.19 -21.47
CA ALA A 433 -17.31 33.27 -20.24
C ALA A 433 -17.78 34.71 -20.07
N CYS A 434 -19.09 34.90 -19.86
CA CYS A 434 -19.67 36.19 -19.52
C CYS A 434 -20.86 36.03 -18.57
N SER A 435 -21.26 37.12 -17.92
CA SER A 435 -22.48 37.11 -17.11
C SER A 435 -23.72 37.01 -17.99
N ARG A 436 -24.82 36.46 -17.45
CA ARG A 436 -26.09 36.31 -18.18
C ARG A 436 -26.69 37.65 -18.66
N ASN A 437 -26.36 38.74 -17.96
CA ASN A 437 -26.80 40.08 -18.30
C ASN A 437 -25.89 40.76 -19.35
N HIS A 438 -24.74 40.17 -19.66
CA HIS A 438 -23.82 40.71 -20.66
C HIS A 438 -24.42 40.64 -22.08
N PRO A 439 -24.22 41.65 -22.94
CA PRO A 439 -24.72 41.61 -24.33
C PRO A 439 -24.28 40.37 -25.12
N PHE A 440 -23.10 39.82 -24.83
CA PHE A 440 -22.61 38.58 -25.44
C PHE A 440 -23.47 37.36 -25.12
N ALA A 441 -24.12 37.29 -23.96
CA ALA A 441 -24.93 36.14 -23.56
C ALA A 441 -26.11 35.87 -24.50
N LYS A 442 -26.53 36.89 -25.27
CA LYS A 442 -27.60 36.78 -26.28
C LYS A 442 -27.08 36.44 -27.68
N ARG A 443 -25.77 36.42 -27.88
CA ARG A 443 -25.16 36.14 -29.18
C ARG A 443 -24.97 34.64 -29.38
N ARG A 444 -25.09 34.19 -30.63
CA ARG A 444 -24.83 32.79 -31.01
C ARG A 444 -23.33 32.44 -30.94
N TRP A 445 -22.47 33.43 -31.14
CA TRP A 445 -21.01 33.35 -31.08
C TRP A 445 -20.41 34.75 -30.96
N VAL A 446 -19.14 34.82 -30.56
CA VAL A 446 -18.33 36.03 -30.39
C VAL A 446 -17.02 35.86 -31.17
N ARG A 447 -16.41 36.95 -31.66
CA ARG A 447 -15.08 36.95 -32.28
C ARG A 447 -14.05 37.53 -31.34
N TRP A 448 -12.78 37.20 -31.57
CA TRP A 448 -11.66 37.81 -30.85
C TRP A 448 -11.67 39.34 -30.90
N LYS A 449 -11.98 39.94 -32.07
CA LYS A 449 -12.10 41.40 -32.21
C LYS A 449 -13.21 42.02 -31.37
N ASP A 450 -14.28 41.28 -31.10
CA ASP A 450 -15.39 41.80 -30.31
C ASP A 450 -14.98 41.97 -28.83
N LEU A 451 -13.89 41.33 -28.40
CA LEU A 451 -13.34 41.43 -27.04
C LEU A 451 -12.46 42.68 -26.82
N GLU A 452 -12.04 43.38 -27.89
CA GLU A 452 -11.15 44.55 -27.78
C GLU A 452 -11.78 45.71 -26.97
N GLY A 453 -13.10 45.82 -26.98
CA GLY A 453 -13.85 46.86 -26.28
C GLY A 453 -14.31 46.51 -24.87
N GLU A 454 -13.97 45.33 -24.36
CA GLU A 454 -14.50 44.82 -23.08
C GLU A 454 -13.42 44.76 -21.99
N PRO A 455 -13.78 44.92 -20.70
CA PRO A 455 -12.91 44.53 -19.59
C PRO A 455 -12.62 43.02 -19.66
N TYR A 456 -11.42 42.69 -20.15
CA TYR A 456 -11.02 41.31 -20.40
C TYR A 456 -10.10 40.74 -19.31
N ILE A 457 -10.44 39.57 -18.76
CA ILE A 457 -9.68 38.90 -17.71
C ILE A 457 -8.75 37.85 -18.31
N ALA A 458 -7.49 37.90 -17.90
CA ALA A 458 -6.41 37.03 -18.36
C ALA A 458 -6.11 35.88 -17.41
N LEU A 459 -5.59 34.78 -17.98
CA LEU A 459 -4.70 33.90 -17.23
C LEU A 459 -3.27 34.42 -17.30
N ALA A 460 -2.51 34.15 -16.23
CA ALA A 460 -1.13 34.55 -16.09
C ALA A 460 -0.23 34.03 -17.23
N GLN A 461 0.82 34.78 -17.58
CA GLN A 461 1.77 34.42 -18.65
C GLN A 461 2.38 33.00 -18.50
N GLY A 462 2.45 32.46 -17.29
CA GLY A 462 2.91 31.08 -17.03
C GLY A 462 1.85 29.99 -17.25
N SER A 463 0.61 30.33 -17.60
CA SER A 463 -0.47 29.36 -17.82
C SER A 463 -0.35 28.70 -19.19
N GLY A 464 -0.40 27.36 -19.24
CA GLY A 464 -0.44 26.63 -20.51
C GLY A 464 -1.63 27.03 -21.40
N ASN A 465 -2.78 27.36 -20.81
CA ASN A 465 -3.92 27.90 -21.56
C ASN A 465 -3.61 29.26 -22.19
N ARG A 466 -2.92 30.15 -21.45
CA ARG A 466 -2.51 31.47 -21.98
C ARG A 466 -1.52 31.32 -23.12
N LEU A 467 -0.53 30.44 -22.97
CA LEU A 467 0.43 30.13 -24.01
C LEU A 467 -0.27 29.64 -25.30
N LEU A 468 -1.23 28.72 -25.18
CA LEU A 468 -2.00 28.21 -26.32
C LEU A 468 -2.78 29.33 -27.03
N LEU A 469 -3.46 30.19 -26.27
CA LEU A 469 -4.19 31.33 -26.83
C LEU A 469 -3.23 32.29 -27.56
N ASP A 470 -2.14 32.68 -26.91
CA ASP A 470 -1.16 33.61 -27.48
C ASP A 470 -0.50 33.04 -28.74
N GLN A 471 -0.17 31.74 -28.79
CA GLN A 471 0.39 31.08 -29.97
C GLN A 471 -0.57 31.14 -31.18
N HIS A 472 -1.86 30.89 -30.97
CA HIS A 472 -2.85 30.94 -32.04
C HIS A 472 -3.18 32.38 -32.46
N LEU A 473 -3.06 33.34 -31.53
CA LEU A 473 -3.29 34.76 -31.79
C LEU A 473 -2.03 35.49 -32.28
N ALA A 474 -0.85 34.88 -32.25
CA ALA A 474 0.41 35.52 -32.64
C ALA A 474 0.40 36.10 -34.08
N ASN A 475 -0.42 35.53 -34.96
CA ASN A 475 -0.61 35.99 -36.34
C ASN A 475 -1.96 36.68 -36.58
N SER A 476 -2.71 36.99 -35.51
CA SER A 476 -3.99 37.68 -35.57
C SER A 476 -3.77 39.20 -35.46
N GLU A 477 -4.50 39.98 -36.26
CA GLU A 477 -4.56 41.44 -36.10
C GLU A 477 -5.31 41.87 -34.81
N HIS A 478 -5.97 40.91 -34.15
CA HIS A 478 -6.83 41.13 -32.99
C HIS A 478 -6.21 40.54 -31.73
N ALA A 479 -5.86 41.41 -30.77
CA ALA A 479 -5.37 41.04 -29.45
C ALA A 479 -6.16 41.82 -28.37
N PRO A 480 -6.99 41.15 -27.54
CA PRO A 480 -7.77 41.81 -26.51
C PRO A 480 -6.87 42.52 -25.48
N ARG A 481 -7.33 43.65 -24.93
CA ARG A 481 -6.63 44.36 -23.85
C ARG A 481 -7.04 43.82 -22.50
N TRP A 482 -6.07 43.43 -21.68
CA TRP A 482 -6.29 42.81 -20.37
C TRP A 482 -6.49 43.87 -19.28
N TYR A 483 -7.49 43.70 -18.40
CA TYR A 483 -7.73 44.59 -17.26
C TYR A 483 -7.27 44.00 -15.92
N CYS A 484 -7.30 42.67 -15.79
CA CYS A 484 -6.86 41.93 -14.61
C CYS A 484 -6.34 40.56 -15.03
N GLU A 485 -5.24 40.12 -14.40
CA GLU A 485 -4.60 38.83 -14.66
C GLU A 485 -4.71 37.94 -13.41
N VAL A 486 -5.13 36.69 -13.60
CA VAL A 486 -5.28 35.71 -12.53
C VAL A 486 -4.48 34.43 -12.79
N ARG A 487 -4.12 33.72 -11.72
CA ARG A 487 -3.29 32.52 -11.82
C ARG A 487 -4.04 31.26 -12.29
N HIS A 488 -5.33 31.14 -11.98
CA HIS A 488 -6.08 29.89 -12.20
C HIS A 488 -7.41 30.14 -12.92
N VAL A 489 -7.81 29.19 -13.78
CA VAL A 489 -9.08 29.24 -14.52
C VAL A 489 -10.30 29.41 -13.60
N PRO A 490 -10.42 28.71 -12.46
CA PRO A 490 -11.55 28.92 -11.56
C PRO A 490 -11.66 30.37 -11.04
N ALA A 491 -10.53 31.01 -10.73
CA ALA A 491 -10.54 32.41 -10.28
C ALA A 491 -11.03 33.36 -11.39
N LEU A 492 -10.65 33.09 -12.65
CA LEU A 492 -11.13 33.84 -13.81
C LEU A 492 -12.66 33.71 -13.92
N VAL A 493 -13.17 32.47 -13.87
CA VAL A 493 -14.61 32.18 -13.94
C VAL A 493 -15.38 32.87 -12.81
N SER A 494 -14.86 32.83 -11.58
CA SER A 494 -15.50 33.50 -10.43
C SER A 494 -15.55 35.02 -10.57
N LEU A 495 -14.52 35.66 -11.13
CA LEU A 495 -14.54 37.10 -11.40
C LEU A 495 -15.53 37.48 -12.51
N VAL A 496 -15.64 36.65 -13.55
CA VAL A 496 -16.66 36.82 -14.58
C VAL A 496 -18.06 36.69 -13.98
N GLU A 497 -18.26 35.72 -13.10
CA GLU A 497 -19.53 35.52 -12.39
C GLU A 497 -19.92 36.72 -11.53
N SER A 498 -18.94 37.34 -10.86
CA SER A 498 -19.16 38.57 -10.08
C SER A 498 -19.36 39.83 -10.94
N GLY A 499 -19.35 39.69 -12.27
CA GLY A 499 -19.59 40.79 -13.21
C GLY A 499 -18.38 41.69 -13.46
N ALA A 500 -17.16 41.23 -13.14
CA ALA A 500 -15.96 42.05 -13.25
C ALA A 500 -15.48 42.23 -14.70
N GLY A 501 -15.97 41.40 -15.63
CA GLY A 501 -15.66 41.47 -17.05
C GLY A 501 -16.04 40.19 -17.78
N VAL A 502 -15.38 39.94 -18.90
CA VAL A 502 -15.46 38.69 -19.67
C VAL A 502 -14.10 38.01 -19.69
N GLY A 503 -14.07 36.70 -19.94
CA GLY A 503 -12.80 35.97 -20.06
C GLY A 503 -12.92 34.79 -21.00
N VAL A 504 -11.79 34.40 -21.62
CA VAL A 504 -11.75 33.19 -22.45
C VAL A 504 -11.23 32.03 -21.63
N VAL A 505 -12.05 30.98 -21.57
CA VAL A 505 -11.76 29.76 -20.81
C VAL A 505 -12.05 28.54 -21.66
N PRO A 506 -11.44 27.39 -21.34
CA PRO A 506 -11.84 26.13 -21.96
C PRO A 506 -13.31 25.81 -21.64
N ARG A 507 -14.06 25.20 -22.56
CA ARG A 507 -15.49 24.92 -22.38
C ARG A 507 -15.76 24.02 -21.19
N LEU A 508 -14.86 23.07 -20.88
CA LEU A 508 -14.95 22.22 -19.69
C LEU A 508 -14.83 22.98 -18.35
N ALA A 509 -14.28 24.20 -18.36
CA ALA A 509 -14.24 25.05 -17.17
C ALA A 509 -15.58 25.76 -16.89
N MET A 510 -16.51 25.72 -17.85
CA MET A 510 -17.84 26.30 -17.73
C MET A 510 -18.85 25.22 -17.34
N PRO A 511 -19.91 25.58 -16.57
CA PRO A 511 -21.00 24.66 -16.24
C PRO A 511 -21.56 23.94 -17.47
N LEU A 512 -21.86 22.66 -17.34
CA LEU A 512 -22.48 21.87 -18.41
C LEU A 512 -23.95 22.26 -18.61
N ASP A 513 -24.66 22.45 -17.49
CA ASP A 513 -26.07 22.85 -17.44
C ASP A 513 -26.26 24.37 -17.26
N ALA A 514 -27.52 24.81 -17.32
CA ALA A 514 -27.87 26.22 -17.13
C ALA A 514 -27.43 26.73 -15.73
N HIS A 515 -26.47 27.64 -15.71
CA HIS A 515 -26.01 28.32 -14.49
C HIS A 515 -26.81 29.59 -14.21
N SER A 516 -27.00 29.97 -12.94
CA SER A 516 -27.80 31.16 -12.58
C SER A 516 -27.28 32.43 -13.27
N ASN A 517 -25.97 32.69 -13.17
CA ASN A 517 -25.36 33.94 -13.63
C ASN A 517 -24.31 33.82 -14.74
N LEU A 518 -23.86 32.61 -15.12
CA LEU A 518 -22.78 32.41 -16.10
C LEU A 518 -23.31 31.87 -17.42
N VAL A 519 -22.75 32.37 -18.52
CA VAL A 519 -23.03 31.91 -19.88
C VAL A 519 -21.71 31.69 -20.62
N SER A 520 -21.57 30.53 -21.25
CA SER A 520 -20.48 30.24 -22.19
C SER A 520 -20.93 30.51 -23.63
N VAL A 521 -20.24 31.40 -24.33
CA VAL A 521 -20.55 31.76 -25.72
C VAL A 521 -19.43 31.26 -26.62
N PRO A 522 -19.72 30.56 -27.73
CA PRO A 522 -18.69 30.07 -28.64
C PRO A 522 -17.81 31.20 -29.20
N LEU A 523 -16.49 30.98 -29.22
CA LEU A 523 -15.50 31.92 -29.75
C LEU A 523 -15.02 31.48 -31.14
N ARG A 524 -15.02 32.40 -32.08
CA ARG A 524 -14.71 32.14 -33.50
C ARG A 524 -13.72 33.16 -34.06
N GLU A 525 -13.21 32.85 -35.25
CA GLU A 525 -12.31 33.70 -36.05
C GLU A 525 -11.03 34.11 -35.29
N PRO A 526 -10.15 33.13 -34.93
CA PRO A 526 -10.27 31.68 -35.10
C PRO A 526 -10.90 30.97 -33.88
N SER A 527 -11.47 29.79 -34.10
CA SER A 527 -11.81 28.88 -32.99
C SER A 527 -10.55 28.17 -32.54
N ILE A 528 -10.22 28.31 -31.26
CA ILE A 528 -9.03 27.71 -30.65
C ILE A 528 -9.47 26.56 -29.76
N ASN A 529 -8.78 25.43 -29.83
CA ASN A 529 -9.06 24.24 -29.02
C ASN A 529 -7.81 23.83 -28.25
N ARG A 530 -7.98 23.24 -27.07
CA ARG A 530 -6.95 22.43 -26.42
C ARG A 530 -7.32 20.96 -26.55
N ASN A 531 -6.33 20.12 -26.87
CA ASN A 531 -6.53 18.68 -26.90
C ASN A 531 -6.16 18.12 -25.54
N LEU A 532 -7.14 17.57 -24.82
CA LEU A 532 -6.90 16.76 -23.63
C LEU A 532 -6.61 15.33 -24.05
N GLY A 533 -5.55 14.76 -23.52
CA GLY A 533 -5.10 13.44 -23.87
C GLY A 533 -4.37 12.75 -22.74
N ILE A 534 -4.15 11.46 -22.93
CA ILE A 534 -3.35 10.64 -22.04
C ILE A 534 -1.90 10.77 -22.47
N ILE A 535 -1.02 11.08 -21.53
CA ILE A 535 0.42 10.97 -21.70
C ILE A 535 0.94 9.71 -21.02
N ARG A 536 1.86 9.03 -21.68
CA ARG A 536 2.61 7.90 -21.10
C ARG A 536 4.05 7.91 -21.62
N ARG A 537 4.96 7.26 -20.92
CA ARG A 537 6.34 7.12 -21.42
C ARG A 537 6.38 6.22 -22.65
N ARG A 538 7.04 6.71 -23.69
CA ARG A 538 7.22 6.00 -24.95
C ARG A 538 7.92 4.67 -24.73
N GLY A 539 7.39 3.60 -25.32
CA GLY A 539 7.97 2.25 -25.23
C GLY A 539 7.88 1.58 -23.86
N ARG A 540 7.19 2.15 -22.86
CA ARG A 540 6.95 1.53 -21.56
C ARG A 540 5.52 0.98 -21.47
N ALA A 541 5.38 -0.32 -21.25
CA ALA A 541 4.09 -0.93 -21.01
C ALA A 541 3.49 -0.46 -19.68
N LEU A 542 2.17 -0.26 -19.65
CA LEU A 542 1.43 0.02 -18.42
C LEU A 542 1.37 -1.26 -17.56
N GLY A 543 1.47 -1.10 -16.24
CA GLY A 543 1.16 -2.19 -15.32
C GLY A 543 -0.31 -2.63 -15.45
N ALA A 544 -0.65 -3.87 -15.09
CA ALA A 544 -1.99 -4.43 -15.33
C ALA A 544 -3.14 -3.59 -14.72
N ALA A 545 -2.95 -3.04 -13.52
CA ALA A 545 -3.93 -2.17 -12.89
C ALA A 545 -4.07 -0.81 -13.60
N ALA A 546 -2.93 -0.23 -14.01
CA ALA A 546 -2.90 1.02 -14.77
C ALA A 546 -3.55 0.85 -16.14
N GLN A 547 -3.29 -0.27 -16.83
CA GLN A 547 -3.92 -0.61 -18.10
C GLN A 547 -5.44 -0.74 -17.95
N LEU A 548 -5.92 -1.43 -16.91
CA LEU A 548 -7.35 -1.54 -16.65
C LEU A 548 -8.00 -0.16 -16.42
N PHE A 549 -7.38 0.69 -15.62
CA PHE A 549 -7.90 2.03 -15.34
C PHE A 549 -7.88 2.92 -16.60
N HIS A 550 -6.79 2.85 -17.37
CA HIS A 550 -6.69 3.48 -18.68
C HIS A 550 -7.86 3.07 -19.60
N ASP A 551 -8.10 1.76 -19.74
CA ASP A 551 -9.13 1.24 -20.64
C ASP A 551 -10.53 1.66 -20.19
N LEU A 552 -10.80 1.65 -18.87
CA LEU A 552 -12.04 2.17 -18.29
C LEU A 552 -12.23 3.66 -18.59
N LEU A 553 -11.18 4.46 -18.44
CA LEU A 553 -11.21 5.90 -18.68
C LEU A 553 -11.47 6.20 -20.17
N VAL A 554 -10.74 5.55 -21.07
CA VAL A 554 -10.92 5.67 -22.52
C VAL A 554 -12.31 5.22 -22.95
N ALA A 555 -12.80 4.09 -22.43
CA ALA A 555 -14.15 3.60 -22.72
C ALA A 555 -15.23 4.58 -22.25
N SER A 556 -15.13 5.10 -21.02
CA SER A 556 -16.10 6.05 -20.47
C SER A 556 -16.16 7.36 -21.27
N ILE A 557 -15.01 7.86 -21.72
CA ILE A 557 -14.95 9.06 -22.56
C ILE A 557 -15.56 8.77 -23.93
N LYS A 558 -15.19 7.66 -24.58
CA LYS A 558 -15.76 7.26 -25.88
C LYS A 558 -17.28 7.08 -25.83
N GLU A 559 -17.82 6.56 -24.73
CA GLU A 559 -19.27 6.45 -24.53
C GLU A 559 -19.96 7.81 -24.41
N ARG A 560 -19.34 8.77 -23.71
CA ARG A 560 -19.85 10.14 -23.57
C ARG A 560 -19.67 11.01 -24.82
N SER A 561 -18.73 10.66 -25.69
CA SER A 561 -18.45 11.36 -26.95
C SER A 561 -19.23 10.81 -28.15
N ARG A 562 -20.12 9.82 -27.96
CA ARG A 562 -21.07 9.42 -29.00
C ARG A 562 -22.15 10.53 -29.15
N PRO A 563 -22.46 10.95 -30.39
CA PRO A 563 -23.36 12.06 -30.65
C PRO A 563 -24.79 11.83 -30.18
#